data_AF-A0AAD6PL77-F1
#
_entry.id   AF-A0AAD6PL77-F1
#
_cell.length_a   1.000
_cell.length_b   1.000
_cell.length_c   1.000
_cell.angle_alpha   90.00
_cell.angle_beta   90.00
_cell.angle_gamma   90.00
#
_symmetry.space_group_name_H-M   'P 1'
#
loop_
_entity.id
_entity.type
_entity.pdbx_description
1 polymer ?
#
loop_
_entity_poly.entity_id
_entity_poly.type
_entity_poly.pdbx_seq_one_letter_code
_entity_poly.pdbx_strand_id
1 'polypeptide(L)'
;MGKINQKNKTKTVEEREEDYRRMGLDLVSGLSTELYNVKKTATIDLDVLASSVSNLSDGIDKLQHLANKDLSTDRKSINFVHRMKTFLNYAARNLKELREDEDRVLLHVREITEYFHGNVSKDEANPLRIFVIVRDFLGMLDHVCKELRSLKVPSIPNPLAPFR
;
A
#
# COMPACT_ATOMS: atom_id res chain seq x y z
N MET A 1 -20.58 -15.61 -56.22
CA MET A 1 -20.31 -14.38 -55.41
C MET A 1 -21.51 -14.12 -54.50
N GLY A 2 -21.51 -14.71 -53.30
CA GLY A 2 -22.59 -14.50 -52.32
C GLY A 2 -22.28 -13.26 -51.48
N LYS A 3 -23.16 -12.25 -51.53
CA LYS A 3 -23.01 -11.02 -50.75
C LYS A 3 -23.26 -11.31 -49.26
N ILE A 4 -22.22 -11.21 -48.45
CA ILE A 4 -22.34 -11.16 -46.99
C ILE A 4 -22.79 -9.74 -46.63
N ASN A 5 -24.08 -9.59 -46.35
CA ASN A 5 -24.66 -8.34 -45.88
C ASN A 5 -24.36 -8.21 -44.38
N GLN A 6 -23.30 -7.48 -44.01
CA GLN A 6 -23.08 -7.03 -42.65
C GLN A 6 -24.17 -6.02 -42.27
N LYS A 7 -25.28 -6.52 -41.73
CA LYS A 7 -26.24 -5.69 -41.01
C LYS A 7 -25.55 -5.25 -39.71
N ASN A 8 -25.07 -4.01 -39.68
CA ASN A 8 -24.72 -3.30 -38.46
C ASN A 8 -26.00 -3.20 -37.61
N LYS A 9 -26.18 -4.15 -36.68
CA LYS A 9 -27.27 -4.13 -35.70
C LYS A 9 -26.97 -3.00 -34.71
N THR A 10 -27.72 -1.92 -34.78
CA THR A 10 -27.62 -0.81 -33.84
C THR A 10 -28.08 -1.31 -32.47
N LYS A 11 -27.19 -1.28 -31.47
CA LYS A 11 -27.51 -1.69 -30.09
C LYS A 11 -28.66 -0.86 -29.55
N THR A 12 -29.55 -1.49 -28.78
CA THR A 12 -30.62 -0.74 -28.09
C THR A 12 -30.04 0.19 -27.03
N VAL A 13 -30.86 1.08 -26.47
CA VAL A 13 -30.42 1.95 -25.37
C VAL A 13 -30.09 1.09 -24.14
N GLU A 14 -30.91 0.07 -23.85
CA GLU A 14 -30.69 -0.83 -22.70
C GLU A 14 -29.39 -1.64 -22.85
N GLU A 15 -29.09 -2.16 -24.04
CA GLU A 15 -27.84 -2.89 -24.31
C GLU A 15 -26.60 -2.00 -24.12
N ARG A 16 -26.68 -0.73 -24.51
CA ARG A 16 -25.59 0.24 -24.29
C ARG A 16 -25.40 0.57 -22.81
N GLU A 17 -26.49 0.74 -22.06
CA GLU A 17 -26.42 0.97 -20.62
C GLU A 17 -25.82 -0.24 -19.87
N GLU A 18 -26.16 -1.46 -20.28
CA GLU A 18 -25.55 -2.68 -19.73
C GLU A 18 -24.05 -2.76 -20.00
N ASP A 19 -23.61 -2.38 -21.20
CA ASP A 19 -22.18 -2.31 -21.54
C ASP A 19 -21.46 -1.28 -20.66
N TYR A 20 -22.03 -0.08 -20.47
CA TYR A 20 -21.45 0.93 -19.59
C TYR A 20 -21.38 0.47 -18.14
N ARG A 21 -22.42 -0.19 -17.62
CA ARG A 21 -22.42 -0.77 -16.28
C ARG A 21 -21.30 -1.80 -16.13
N ARG A 22 -21.11 -2.67 -17.11
CA ARG A 22 -20.06 -3.69 -17.11
C ARG A 22 -18.65 -3.09 -17.15
N MET A 23 -18.43 -2.13 -18.06
CA MET A 23 -17.15 -1.43 -18.16
C MET A 23 -16.79 -0.69 -16.87
N GLY A 24 -17.76 0.03 -16.28
CA GLY A 24 -17.57 0.71 -15.00
C GLY A 24 -17.22 -0.27 -13.87
N LEU A 25 -17.92 -1.41 -13.82
CA LEU A 25 -17.67 -2.45 -12.83
C LEU A 25 -16.27 -3.08 -12.98
N ASP A 26 -15.82 -3.32 -14.22
CA ASP A 26 -14.49 -3.84 -14.49
C ASP A 26 -13.40 -2.83 -14.08
N LEU A 27 -13.59 -1.55 -14.40
CA LEU A 27 -12.68 -0.47 -13.99
C LEU A 27 -12.57 -0.37 -12.47
N VAL A 28 -13.70 -0.31 -11.77
CA VAL A 28 -13.75 -0.18 -10.30
C VAL A 28 -13.14 -1.40 -9.62
N SER A 29 -13.36 -2.62 -10.16
CA SER A 29 -12.74 -3.84 -9.64
C SER A 29 -11.21 -3.88 -9.82
N GLY A 30 -10.67 -3.05 -10.72
CA GLY A 30 -9.23 -2.89 -10.93
C GLY A 30 -8.51 -2.16 -9.78
N LEU A 31 -9.22 -1.33 -9.02
CA LEU A 31 -8.64 -0.49 -7.96
C LEU A 31 -7.92 -1.30 -6.87
N SER A 32 -8.42 -2.49 -6.53
CA SER A 32 -7.78 -3.39 -5.57
C SER A 32 -6.40 -3.88 -6.02
N THR A 33 -6.15 -3.90 -7.34
CA THR A 33 -4.85 -4.23 -7.93
C THR A 33 -3.95 -2.99 -7.97
N GLU A 34 -4.47 -1.85 -8.42
CA GLU A 34 -3.72 -0.58 -8.48
C GLU A 34 -3.21 -0.14 -7.11
N LEU A 35 -4.03 -0.32 -6.07
CA LEU A 35 -3.73 0.05 -4.68
C LEU A 35 -3.17 -1.13 -3.88
N TYR A 36 -2.50 -2.09 -4.52
CA TYR A 36 -1.92 -3.24 -3.82
C TYR A 36 -0.91 -2.85 -2.73
N ASN A 37 -0.09 -1.82 -2.96
CA ASN A 37 0.87 -1.34 -1.97
C ASN A 37 0.18 -0.74 -0.74
N VAL A 38 -1.00 -0.15 -0.88
CA VAL A 38 -1.81 0.31 0.28
C VAL A 38 -2.13 -0.88 1.19
N LYS A 39 -2.54 -2.00 0.61
CA LYS A 39 -2.85 -3.22 1.37
C LYS A 39 -1.62 -3.77 2.10
N LYS A 40 -0.43 -3.69 1.48
CA LYS A 40 0.84 -4.04 2.13
C LYS A 40 1.22 -3.06 3.25
N THR A 41 1.09 -1.76 3.03
CA THR A 41 1.41 -0.75 4.03
C THR A 41 0.49 -0.87 5.24
N ALA A 42 -0.78 -1.22 5.03
CA ALA A 42 -1.76 -1.47 6.10
C ALA A 42 -1.44 -2.67 7.01
N THR A 43 -0.44 -3.50 6.66
CA THR A 43 0.05 -4.60 7.51
C THR A 43 1.35 -4.25 8.24
N ILE A 44 1.92 -3.07 8.00
CA ILE A 44 3.14 -2.62 8.69
C ILE A 44 2.77 -2.17 10.10
N ASP A 45 3.53 -2.70 11.08
CA ASP A 45 3.49 -2.26 12.47
C ASP A 45 4.59 -1.22 12.68
N LEU A 46 4.19 0.04 12.87
CA LEU A 46 5.12 1.15 13.01
C LEU A 46 5.88 1.09 14.34
N ASP A 47 5.28 0.57 15.41
CA ASP A 47 5.93 0.45 16.72
C ASP A 47 7.03 -0.61 16.68
N VAL A 48 6.78 -1.72 15.97
CA VAL A 48 7.79 -2.76 15.71
C VAL A 48 8.94 -2.19 14.85
N LEU A 49 8.64 -1.36 13.85
CA LEU A 49 9.68 -0.71 13.06
C LEU A 49 10.51 0.26 13.90
N ALA A 50 9.86 1.16 14.65
CA ALA A 50 10.51 2.15 15.50
C ALA A 50 11.38 1.50 16.59
N SER A 51 10.89 0.43 17.21
CA SER A 51 11.67 -0.35 18.19
C SER A 51 12.87 -1.04 17.54
N SER A 52 12.73 -1.57 16.31
CA SER A 52 13.85 -2.17 15.58
C SER A 52 14.95 -1.15 15.25
N VAL A 53 14.57 0.07 14.81
CA VAL A 53 15.50 1.18 14.56
C VAL A 53 16.20 1.63 15.85
N SER A 54 15.45 1.71 16.95
CA SER A 54 15.99 2.06 18.27
C SER A 54 16.99 1.01 18.77
N ASN A 55 16.65 -0.28 18.66
CA ASN A 55 17.54 -1.38 19.04
C ASN A 55 18.84 -1.38 18.22
N LEU A 56 18.77 -1.06 16.92
CA LEU A 56 19.95 -0.94 16.07
C LEU A 56 20.84 0.24 16.50
N SER A 57 20.24 1.38 16.83
CA SER A 57 20.95 2.54 17.38
C SER A 57 21.70 2.18 18.67
N ASP A 58 20.99 1.58 19.62
CA ASP A 58 21.56 1.18 20.91
C ASP A 58 22.69 0.17 20.74
N GLY A 59 22.54 -0.78 19.80
CA GLY A 59 23.57 -1.76 19.47
C GLY A 59 24.83 -1.11 18.92
N ILE A 60 24.69 -0.14 18.02
CA ILE A 60 25.82 0.65 17.48
C ILE A 60 26.52 1.41 18.60
N ASP A 61 25.77 2.10 19.48
CA ASP A 61 26.33 2.87 20.59
C ASP A 61 27.12 1.99 21.57
N LYS A 62 26.57 0.82 21.91
CA LYS A 62 27.25 -0.19 22.76
C LYS A 62 28.55 -0.68 22.12
N LEU A 63 28.53 -1.03 20.84
CA LEU A 63 29.72 -1.48 20.11
C LEU A 63 30.77 -0.37 19.98
N GLN A 64 30.33 0.87 19.79
CA GLN A 64 31.20 2.02 19.74
C GLN A 64 31.88 2.29 21.09
N HIS A 65 31.16 2.11 22.20
CA HIS A 65 31.75 2.16 23.53
C HIS A 65 32.82 1.07 23.72
N LEU A 66 32.49 -0.19 23.39
CA LEU A 66 33.40 -1.34 23.50
C LEU A 66 34.69 -1.14 22.68
N ALA A 67 34.55 -0.76 21.41
CA ALA A 67 35.68 -0.60 20.51
C ALA A 67 36.62 0.55 20.93
N ASN A 68 36.06 1.66 21.43
CA ASN A 68 36.83 2.86 21.74
C ASN A 68 37.38 2.90 23.18
N LYS A 69 36.69 2.32 24.17
CA LYS A 69 37.14 2.32 25.57
C LYS A 69 37.77 1.02 26.00
N ASP A 70 37.12 -0.11 25.71
CA ASP A 70 37.48 -1.38 26.35
C ASP A 70 38.62 -2.09 25.60
N LEU A 71 38.69 -1.92 24.28
CA LEU A 71 39.66 -2.61 23.42
C LEU A 71 40.80 -1.73 22.92
N SER A 72 40.70 -0.40 23.01
CA SER A 72 41.69 0.52 22.41
C SER A 72 43.06 0.53 23.11
N THR A 73 43.18 -0.05 24.31
CA THR A 73 44.46 -0.19 25.04
C THR A 73 45.14 -1.55 24.84
N ASP A 74 44.47 -2.53 24.24
CA ASP A 74 45.04 -3.86 23.99
C ASP A 74 45.79 -3.90 22.66
N ARG A 75 47.11 -4.13 22.71
CA ARG A 75 47.95 -4.25 21.51
C ARG A 75 47.56 -5.43 20.60
N LYS A 76 46.91 -6.48 21.14
CA LYS A 76 46.48 -7.64 20.35
C LYS A 76 45.18 -7.38 19.57
N SER A 77 44.39 -6.40 19.98
CA SER A 77 43.06 -6.11 19.40
C SER A 77 43.07 -5.05 18.30
N ILE A 78 44.22 -4.42 18.00
CA ILE A 78 44.33 -3.27 17.09
C ILE A 78 43.64 -3.50 15.74
N ASN A 79 43.86 -4.67 15.12
CA ASN A 79 43.24 -5.01 13.84
C ASN A 79 41.72 -5.15 13.93
N PHE A 80 41.22 -5.71 15.04
CA PHE A 80 39.80 -5.83 15.31
C PHE A 80 39.16 -4.45 15.51
N VAL A 81 39.77 -3.59 16.34
CA VAL A 81 39.32 -2.21 16.57
C VAL A 81 39.26 -1.43 15.26
N HIS A 82 40.27 -1.57 14.39
CA HIS A 82 40.27 -0.91 13.09
C HIS A 82 39.11 -1.37 12.18
N ARG A 83 38.88 -2.68 12.07
CA ARG A 83 37.75 -3.24 11.30
C ARG A 83 36.41 -2.79 11.89
N MET A 84 36.28 -2.79 13.21
CA MET A 84 35.07 -2.41 13.92
C MET A 84 34.76 -0.91 13.72
N LYS A 85 35.76 -0.03 13.73
CA LYS A 85 35.57 1.40 13.41
C LYS A 85 35.00 1.60 12.01
N THR A 86 35.51 0.88 11.00
CA THR A 86 34.98 0.95 9.64
C THR A 86 33.53 0.45 9.57
N PHE A 87 33.23 -0.66 10.23
CA PHE A 87 31.86 -1.19 10.32
C PHE A 87 30.91 -0.20 11.00
N LEU A 88 31.29 0.36 12.15
CA LEU A 88 30.47 1.30 12.91
C LEU A 88 30.20 2.59 12.13
N ASN A 89 31.21 3.14 11.44
CA ASN A 89 31.01 4.30 10.58
C ASN A 89 30.01 4.02 9.45
N TYR A 90 30.12 2.83 8.83
CA TYR A 90 29.16 2.41 7.81
C TYR A 90 27.76 2.26 8.41
N ALA A 91 27.61 1.54 9.52
CA ALA A 91 26.32 1.29 10.16
C ALA A 91 25.65 2.60 10.62
N ALA A 92 26.40 3.50 11.26
CA ALA A 92 25.90 4.80 11.69
C ALA A 92 25.41 5.67 10.52
N ARG A 93 26.13 5.64 9.38
CA ARG A 93 25.71 6.36 8.17
C ARG A 93 24.39 5.80 7.62
N ASN A 94 24.30 4.47 7.46
CA ASN A 94 23.07 3.84 6.95
C ASN A 94 21.88 4.06 7.92
N LEU A 95 22.11 4.02 9.23
CA LEU A 95 21.06 4.29 10.22
C LEU A 95 20.58 5.74 10.13
N LYS A 96 21.48 6.69 9.90
CA LYS A 96 21.12 8.09 9.69
C LYS A 96 20.28 8.25 8.41
N GLU A 97 20.73 7.69 7.30
CA GLU A 97 19.99 7.72 6.03
C GLU A 97 18.58 7.09 6.19
N LEU A 98 18.48 5.96 6.91
CA LEU A 98 17.22 5.30 7.21
C LEU A 98 16.24 6.20 7.99
N ARG A 99 16.73 6.94 9.00
CA ARG A 99 15.89 7.87 9.79
C ARG A 99 15.42 9.05 8.94
N GLU A 100 16.29 9.59 8.10
CA GLU A 100 15.92 10.69 7.18
C GLU A 100 14.87 10.22 6.15
N ASP A 101 14.96 8.98 5.69
CA ASP A 101 13.95 8.35 4.84
C ASP A 101 12.63 8.12 5.57
N GLU A 102 12.67 7.63 6.81
CA GLU A 102 11.50 7.45 7.67
C GLU A 102 10.75 8.78 7.89
N ASP A 103 11.46 9.83 8.28
CA ASP A 103 10.88 11.16 8.49
C ASP A 103 10.21 11.70 7.22
N ARG A 104 10.87 11.55 6.07
CA ARG A 104 10.33 11.98 4.77
C ARG A 104 9.07 11.20 4.38
N VAL A 105 9.08 9.88 4.58
CA VAL A 105 7.92 9.04 4.28
C VAL A 105 6.75 9.40 5.20
N LEU A 106 7.00 9.57 6.50
CA LEU A 106 5.95 9.94 7.47
C LEU A 106 5.38 11.34 7.21
N LEU A 107 6.18 12.27 6.68
CA LEU A 107 5.67 13.55 6.21
C LEU A 107 4.66 13.38 5.07
N HIS A 108 4.97 12.57 4.07
CA HIS A 108 4.02 12.28 2.98
C HIS A 108 2.76 11.57 3.47
N VAL A 109 2.89 10.65 4.43
CA VAL A 109 1.74 10.01 5.06
C VAL A 109 0.84 11.04 5.74
N ARG A 110 1.42 12.02 6.44
CA ARG A 110 0.68 13.14 7.04
C ARG A 110 -0.04 13.95 5.97
N GLU A 111 0.64 14.37 4.90
CA GLU A 111 0.04 15.13 3.79
C GLU A 111 -1.16 14.41 3.16
N ILE A 112 -1.04 13.10 2.92
CA ILE A 112 -2.12 12.27 2.38
C ILE A 112 -3.27 12.17 3.40
N THR A 113 -2.95 11.98 4.67
CA THR A 113 -3.97 11.88 5.73
C THR A 113 -4.73 13.20 5.85
N GLU A 114 -4.05 14.33 5.78
CA GLU A 114 -4.65 15.66 5.80
C GLU A 114 -5.54 15.91 4.58
N TYR A 115 -5.13 15.45 3.40
CA TYR A 115 -5.95 15.53 2.19
C TYR A 115 -7.30 14.81 2.33
N PHE A 116 -7.32 13.62 2.94
CA PHE A 116 -8.55 12.81 3.06
C PHE A 116 -9.36 13.06 4.34
N HIS A 117 -8.71 13.42 5.45
CA HIS A 117 -9.33 13.55 6.76
C HIS A 117 -9.38 14.99 7.31
N GLY A 118 -8.84 15.97 6.58
CA GLY A 118 -8.77 17.36 7.02
C GLY A 118 -7.70 17.56 8.09
N ASN A 119 -7.91 18.50 9.01
CA ASN A 119 -6.90 18.82 10.03
C ASN A 119 -6.66 17.63 10.96
N VAL A 120 -5.59 16.88 10.71
CA VAL A 120 -5.12 15.80 11.57
C VAL A 120 -4.45 16.44 12.77
N SER A 121 -5.04 16.30 13.96
CA SER A 121 -4.39 16.82 15.18
C SER A 121 -3.01 16.16 15.35
N LYS A 122 -2.09 16.81 16.06
CA LYS A 122 -0.75 16.26 16.33
C LYS A 122 -0.78 14.91 17.09
N ASP A 123 -1.93 14.50 17.62
CA ASP A 123 -2.15 13.28 18.41
C ASP A 123 -2.83 12.14 17.60
N GLU A 124 -2.62 12.04 16.28
CA GLU A 124 -3.02 10.82 15.56
C GLU A 124 -2.21 9.62 16.11
N ALA A 125 -2.89 8.74 16.85
CA ALA A 125 -2.28 7.62 17.55
C ALA A 125 -1.60 6.59 16.61
N ASN A 126 -1.92 6.60 15.32
CA ASN A 126 -1.27 5.74 14.33
C ASN A 126 -1.23 6.44 12.95
N PRO A 127 -0.05 6.92 12.50
CA PRO A 127 0.12 7.55 11.18
C PRO A 127 -0.34 6.69 10.00
N LEU A 128 -0.25 5.36 10.11
CA LEU A 128 -0.59 4.44 9.03
C LEU A 128 -2.08 4.09 8.95
N ARG A 129 -2.92 4.66 9.83
CA ARG A 129 -4.36 4.35 9.91
C ARG A 129 -5.10 4.58 8.58
N ILE A 130 -4.72 5.60 7.81
CA ILE A 130 -5.29 5.86 6.48
C ILE A 130 -5.20 4.63 5.57
N PHE A 131 -4.07 3.91 5.58
CA PHE A 131 -3.89 2.72 4.74
C PHE A 131 -4.81 1.58 5.17
N VAL A 132 -5.06 1.42 6.48
CA VAL A 132 -5.99 0.43 7.01
C VAL A 132 -7.41 0.71 6.53
N ILE A 133 -7.85 1.97 6.62
CA ILE A 133 -9.16 2.41 6.15
C ILE A 133 -9.33 2.11 4.66
N VAL A 134 -8.35 2.47 3.83
CA VAL A 134 -8.43 2.24 2.38
C VAL A 134 -8.38 0.75 2.05
N ARG A 135 -7.56 -0.06 2.74
CA ARG A 135 -7.54 -1.52 2.58
C ARG A 135 -8.92 -2.12 2.83
N ASP A 136 -9.55 -1.74 3.93
CA ASP A 136 -10.85 -2.30 4.33
C ASP A 136 -11.96 -1.84 3.37
N PHE A 137 -11.92 -0.58 2.93
CA PHE A 137 -12.78 -0.07 1.87
C PHE A 137 -12.64 -0.87 0.56
N LEU A 138 -11.41 -1.13 0.12
CA LEU A 138 -11.16 -1.94 -1.08
C LEU A 138 -11.69 -3.37 -0.92
N GLY A 139 -11.59 -3.94 0.29
CA GLY A 139 -12.18 -5.25 0.59
C GLY A 139 -13.71 -5.27 0.45
N MET A 140 -14.39 -4.23 0.96
CA MET A 140 -15.84 -4.06 0.78
C MET A 140 -16.20 -3.85 -0.70
N LEU A 141 -15.43 -3.02 -1.41
CA LEU A 141 -15.62 -2.74 -2.82
C LEU A 141 -15.51 -4.01 -3.67
N ASP A 142 -14.47 -4.82 -3.43
CA ASP A 142 -14.27 -6.10 -4.12
C ASP A 142 -15.44 -7.06 -3.90
N HIS A 143 -16.03 -7.05 -2.70
CA HIS A 143 -17.21 -7.87 -2.39
C HIS A 143 -18.44 -7.40 -3.18
N VAL A 144 -18.76 -6.11 -3.11
CA VAL A 144 -19.89 -5.53 -3.86
C VAL A 144 -19.72 -5.73 -5.36
N CYS A 145 -18.51 -5.57 -5.90
CA CYS A 145 -18.27 -5.80 -7.32
C CYS A 145 -18.55 -7.26 -7.75
N LYS A 146 -18.26 -8.23 -6.89
CA LYS A 146 -18.57 -9.65 -7.15
C LYS A 146 -20.08 -9.91 -7.09
N GLU A 147 -20.78 -9.34 -6.12
CA GLU A 147 -22.23 -9.44 -6.02
C GLU A 147 -22.93 -8.87 -7.26
N LEU A 148 -22.53 -7.67 -7.69
CA LEU A 148 -23.07 -7.03 -8.90
C LEU A 148 -22.84 -7.83 -10.18
N ARG A 149 -21.72 -8.55 -10.31
CA ARG A 149 -21.48 -9.47 -11.44
C ARG A 149 -22.38 -10.70 -11.39
N SER A 150 -22.75 -11.16 -10.21
CA SER A 150 -23.60 -12.34 -10.02
C SER A 150 -25.10 -12.03 -10.19
N LEU A 151 -25.49 -10.77 -10.00
CA LEU A 151 -26.84 -10.30 -10.28
C LEU A 151 -27.09 -10.33 -11.79
N LYS A 152 -27.77 -11.38 -12.26
CA LYS A 152 -28.45 -11.30 -13.56
C LYS A 152 -29.51 -10.21 -13.45
N VAL A 153 -29.37 -9.13 -14.20
CA VAL A 153 -30.49 -8.22 -14.47
C VAL A 153 -31.62 -9.10 -15.02
N PRO A 154 -32.78 -9.23 -14.36
CA PRO A 154 -33.90 -9.93 -14.94
C PRO A 154 -34.21 -9.22 -16.25
N SER A 155 -34.10 -9.89 -17.39
CA SER A 155 -34.68 -9.34 -18.62
C SER A 155 -36.14 -9.11 -18.31
N ILE A 156 -36.60 -7.86 -18.36
CA ILE A 156 -38.03 -7.56 -18.27
C ILE A 156 -38.70 -8.45 -19.31
N PRO A 157 -39.59 -9.39 -18.91
CA PRO A 157 -40.21 -10.28 -19.85
C PRO A 157 -40.94 -9.42 -20.88
N ASN A 158 -40.58 -9.59 -22.14
CA ASN A 158 -41.10 -8.79 -23.23
C ASN A 158 -42.64 -8.84 -23.15
N PRO A 159 -43.34 -7.72 -22.93
CA PRO A 159 -44.79 -7.73 -22.70
C PRO A 159 -45.61 -8.20 -23.92
N LEU A 160 -44.92 -8.46 -25.04
CA LEU A 160 -45.47 -9.01 -26.29
C LEU A 160 -45.11 -10.48 -26.53
N ALA A 161 -44.56 -11.19 -25.54
CA ALA A 161 -44.31 -12.62 -25.69
C ALA A 161 -45.64 -13.38 -25.89
N PRO A 162 -45.81 -14.16 -26.98
CA PRO A 162 -47.03 -14.92 -27.19
C PRO A 162 -47.17 -15.99 -26.10
N PHE A 163 -48.34 -16.08 -25.49
CA PHE A 163 -48.68 -17.16 -24.57
C PHE A 163 -48.61 -18.50 -25.33
N ARG A 164 -47.82 -19.44 -24.80
CA ARG A 164 -47.77 -20.84 -25.27
C ARG A 164 -48.80 -21.69 -24.54
#